data_AF-A0A2V9M980-F1
#
_entry.id   AF-A0A2V9M980-F1
#
_cell.length_a   1.000
_cell.length_b   1.000
_cell.length_c   1.000
_cell.angle_alpha   90.00
_cell.angle_beta   90.00
_cell.angle_gamma   90.00
#
_symmetry.space_group_name_H-M   'P 1'
#
loop_
_entity.id
_entity.type
_entity.pdbx_description
1 polymer ?
#
loop_
_entity_poly.entity_id
_entity_poly.type
_entity_poly.pdbx_seq_one_letter_code
_entity_poly.pdbx_strand_id
1 'polypeptide(L)'
;MPSFRDYQNRQIRLTDERLAHLETDHPEMRGQASRIAETLANPDRIIRSITDAKVELIYKLYPSTPVTRKFLCIVVKVLPDDNFIITAYDTDTVKKGVILWEKK
;
A
#
# COMPACT_ATOMS: atom_id res chain seq x y z
N MET A 1 -17.77 -4.36 -5.10
CA MET A 1 -16.57 -3.48 -5.08
C MET A 1 -15.93 -3.56 -3.70
N PRO A 2 -14.72 -4.12 -3.56
CA PRO A 2 -14.01 -4.09 -2.29
C PRO A 2 -13.56 -2.65 -1.97
N SER A 3 -14.04 -2.10 -0.87
CA SER A 3 -13.53 -0.86 -0.30
C SER A 3 -12.79 -1.17 0.99
N PHE A 4 -11.55 -0.75 1.09
CA PHE A 4 -10.73 -0.89 2.28
C PHE A 4 -10.81 0.39 3.12
N ARG A 5 -10.49 0.28 4.40
CA ARG A 5 -10.28 1.43 5.28
C ARG A 5 -8.82 1.49 5.67
N ASP A 6 -8.25 2.68 5.58
CA ASP A 6 -6.91 2.91 6.10
C ASP A 6 -6.92 3.21 7.60
N TYR A 7 -5.73 3.38 8.18
CA TYR A 7 -5.53 3.73 9.58
C TYR A 7 -6.19 5.05 10.00
N GLN A 8 -6.47 5.96 9.06
CA GLN A 8 -7.22 7.20 9.27
C GLN A 8 -8.73 7.06 9.04
N ASN A 9 -9.24 5.83 8.84
CA ASN A 9 -10.63 5.56 8.50
C ASN A 9 -11.05 6.14 7.12
N ARG A 10 -10.09 6.48 6.25
CA ARG A 10 -10.36 6.90 4.87
C ARG A 10 -10.78 5.69 4.07
N GLN A 11 -11.81 5.86 3.26
CA GLN A 11 -12.24 4.83 2.33
C GLN A 11 -11.28 4.82 1.13
N ILE A 12 -10.66 3.66 0.90
CA ILE A 12 -9.78 3.41 -0.24
C ILE A 12 -10.46 2.38 -1.13
N ARG A 13 -10.74 2.79 -2.37
CA ARG A 13 -11.36 1.96 -3.39
C ARG A 13 -10.29 1.18 -4.14
N LEU A 14 -10.57 -0.09 -4.38
CA LEU A 14 -9.81 -0.90 -5.33
C LEU A 14 -10.80 -1.39 -6.39
N THR A 15 -10.65 -0.88 -7.61
CA THR A 15 -11.46 -1.35 -8.74
C THR A 15 -10.95 -2.71 -9.20
N ASP A 16 -11.86 -3.57 -9.65
CA ASP A 16 -11.50 -4.90 -10.17
C ASP A 16 -10.52 -4.80 -11.35
N GLU A 17 -10.65 -3.77 -12.19
CA GLU A 17 -9.69 -3.46 -13.27
C GLU A 17 -8.28 -3.17 -12.74
N ARG A 18 -8.16 -2.38 -11.66
CA ARG A 18 -6.85 -2.10 -11.05
C ARG A 18 -6.29 -3.29 -10.31
N LEU A 19 -7.13 -4.07 -9.65
CA LEU A 19 -6.72 -5.31 -9.02
C LEU A 19 -6.17 -6.28 -10.07
N ALA A 20 -6.87 -6.47 -11.20
CA ALA A 20 -6.39 -7.33 -12.29
C ALA A 20 -5.06 -6.82 -12.87
N HIS A 21 -4.90 -5.51 -13.06
CA HIS A 21 -3.63 -4.94 -13.48
C HIS A 21 -2.51 -5.18 -12.46
N LEU A 22 -2.80 -5.02 -11.17
CA LEU A 22 -1.85 -5.24 -10.09
C LEU A 22 -1.44 -6.71 -10.02
N GLU A 23 -2.37 -7.65 -10.13
CA GLU A 23 -2.08 -9.10 -10.15
C GLU A 23 -1.34 -9.53 -11.42
N THR A 24 -1.48 -8.78 -12.52
CA THR A 24 -0.76 -9.02 -13.78
C THR A 24 0.67 -8.49 -13.73
N ASP A 25 0.87 -7.28 -13.18
CA ASP A 25 2.19 -6.64 -13.05
C ASP A 25 3.01 -7.26 -11.90
N HIS A 26 2.30 -7.66 -10.83
CA HIS A 26 2.85 -8.22 -9.60
C HIS A 26 2.12 -9.52 -9.22
N PRO A 27 2.46 -10.67 -9.83
CA PRO A 27 1.82 -11.94 -9.53
C PRO A 27 1.98 -12.38 -8.06
N GLU A 28 2.98 -11.87 -7.34
CA GLU A 28 3.18 -12.08 -5.91
C GLU A 28 2.05 -11.53 -5.04
N MET A 29 1.29 -10.57 -5.56
CA MET A 29 0.15 -9.96 -4.87
C MET A 29 -1.16 -10.72 -5.08
N ARG A 30 -1.18 -11.73 -5.95
CA ARG A 30 -2.38 -12.52 -6.24
C ARG A 30 -2.87 -13.22 -4.97
N GLY A 31 -4.11 -12.96 -4.59
CA GLY A 31 -4.69 -13.48 -3.34
C GLY A 31 -4.17 -12.83 -2.05
N GLN A 32 -3.32 -11.79 -2.12
CA GLN A 32 -2.81 -11.06 -0.96
C GLN A 32 -3.71 -9.88 -0.55
N ALA A 33 -4.97 -9.85 -0.99
CA ALA A 33 -5.92 -8.81 -0.66
C ALA A 33 -6.08 -8.61 0.87
N SER A 34 -5.97 -9.69 1.66
CA SER A 34 -5.96 -9.62 3.11
C SER A 34 -4.75 -8.84 3.66
N ARG A 35 -3.55 -9.03 3.08
CA ARG A 35 -2.36 -8.25 3.45
C ARG A 35 -2.51 -6.79 3.05
N ILE A 36 -3.13 -6.51 1.90
CA ILE A 36 -3.45 -5.12 1.49
C ILE A 36 -4.34 -4.46 2.55
N ALA A 37 -5.45 -5.10 2.92
CA ALA A 37 -6.35 -4.60 3.96
C ALA A 37 -5.63 -4.37 5.30
N GLU A 38 -4.79 -5.32 5.70
CA GLU A 38 -4.06 -5.25 6.96
C GLU A 38 -2.98 -4.15 6.96
N THR A 39 -2.30 -3.95 5.83
CA THR A 39 -1.33 -2.86 5.66
C THR A 39 -2.00 -1.51 5.67
N LEU A 40 -3.16 -1.37 5.04
CA LEU A 40 -3.91 -0.13 5.08
C LEU A 40 -4.40 0.19 6.49
N ALA A 41 -4.94 -0.81 7.20
CA ALA A 41 -5.46 -0.63 8.56
C ALA A 41 -4.36 -0.41 9.60
N ASN A 42 -3.24 -1.12 9.49
CA ASN A 42 -2.12 -1.08 10.43
C ASN A 42 -0.78 -0.99 9.67
N PRO A 43 -0.47 0.17 9.07
CA PRO A 43 0.81 0.37 8.42
C PRO A 43 1.94 0.45 9.43
N ASP A 44 3.18 0.26 8.97
CA ASP A 44 4.39 0.57 9.76
C ASP A 44 4.96 1.93 9.36
N ARG A 45 4.83 2.32 8.11
CA ARG A 45 5.35 3.60 7.62
C ARG A 45 4.50 4.15 6.49
N ILE A 46 4.36 5.46 6.43
CA ILE A 46 3.65 6.15 5.36
C ILE A 46 4.53 7.28 4.88
N ILE A 47 4.80 7.26 3.59
CA ILE A 47 5.71 8.19 2.94
C ILE A 47 4.95 8.85 1.79
N ARG A 48 4.88 10.18 1.80
CA ARG A 48 4.39 10.92 0.65
C ARG A 48 5.48 10.96 -0.43
N SER A 49 5.07 10.73 -1.67
CA SER A 49 5.98 10.89 -2.81
C SER A 49 6.46 12.34 -2.91
N ILE A 50 7.73 12.52 -3.25
CA ILE A 50 8.31 13.86 -3.50
C ILE A 50 7.82 14.46 -4.83
N THR A 51 7.49 13.61 -5.79
CA THR A 51 7.07 14.03 -7.14
C THR A 51 5.58 14.36 -7.22
N ASP A 52 4.76 13.70 -6.40
CA ASP A 52 3.31 13.88 -6.39
C ASP A 52 2.80 13.87 -4.94
N ALA A 53 2.32 15.03 -4.48
CA ALA A 53 1.84 15.20 -3.11
C ALA A 53 0.53 14.44 -2.84
N LYS A 54 -0.18 13.99 -3.89
CA LYS A 54 -1.40 13.18 -3.80
C LYS A 54 -1.09 11.68 -3.77
N VAL A 55 0.17 11.29 -3.84
CA VAL A 55 0.58 9.88 -3.78
C VAL A 55 1.19 9.57 -2.43
N GLU A 56 0.58 8.63 -1.72
CA GLU A 56 1.05 8.09 -0.45
C GLU A 56 1.53 6.65 -0.66
N LEU A 57 2.76 6.38 -0.23
CA LEU A 57 3.38 5.07 -0.21
C LEU A 57 3.27 4.52 1.21
N ILE A 58 2.44 3.51 1.37
CA ILE A 58 2.18 2.86 2.65
C ILE A 58 3.04 1.59 2.70
N TYR A 59 3.89 1.49 3.70
CA TYR A 59 4.77 0.36 3.93
C TYR A 59 4.35 -0.41 5.17
N LYS A 60 4.39 -1.74 5.05
CA LYS A 60 4.29 -2.65 6.18
C LYS A 60 5.33 -3.73 6.08
N LEU A 61 6.00 -3.98 7.20
CA LEU A 61 7.02 -5.02 7.28
C LEU A 61 6.34 -6.36 7.52
N TYR A 62 6.47 -7.26 6.55
CA TYR A 62 6.05 -8.64 6.70
C TYR A 62 7.29 -9.51 6.95
N PRO A 63 7.47 -10.05 8.16
CA PRO A 63 8.47 -11.09 8.41
C PRO A 63 8.02 -12.38 7.71
N SER A 64 8.41 -12.58 6.46
CA SER A 64 8.17 -13.83 5.74
C SER A 64 9.41 -14.69 5.79
N THR A 65 9.39 -15.70 6.65
CA THR A 65 10.42 -16.74 6.85
C THR A 65 11.68 -16.28 7.63
N PRO A 66 12.52 -17.21 8.15
CA PRO A 66 13.60 -16.91 9.09
C PRO A 66 14.73 -16.01 8.54
N VAL A 67 14.80 -15.79 7.23
CA VAL A 67 16.01 -15.31 6.55
C VAL A 67 15.83 -13.96 5.84
N THR A 68 14.61 -13.52 5.52
CA THR A 68 14.40 -12.25 4.79
C THR A 68 13.12 -11.53 5.21
N ARG A 69 13.23 -10.24 5.52
CA ARG A 69 12.09 -9.38 5.85
C ARG A 69 11.72 -8.59 4.60
N LYS A 70 10.47 -8.69 4.14
CA LYS A 70 9.98 -7.91 2.99
C LYS A 70 9.04 -6.82 3.45
N PHE A 71 9.13 -5.65 2.83
CA PHE A 71 8.14 -4.60 2.99
C PHE A 71 7.10 -4.70 1.89
N LEU A 72 5.83 -4.79 2.27
CA LEU A 72 4.75 -4.60 1.33
C LEU A 72 4.56 -3.09 1.14
N CYS A 73 4.80 -2.60 -0.07
CA CYS A 73 4.56 -1.21 -0.45
C CYS A 73 3.22 -1.11 -1.19
N ILE A 74 2.32 -0.29 -0.69
CA ILE A 74 1.03 0.01 -1.30
C ILE A 74 1.04 1.48 -1.72
N VAL A 75 0.83 1.72 -3.01
CA VAL A 75 0.78 3.05 -3.59
C VAL A 75 -0.67 3.48 -3.70
N VAL A 76 -1.06 4.46 -2.89
CA VAL A 76 -2.41 5.00 -2.86
C VAL A 76 -2.39 6.42 -3.44
N LYS A 77 -3.31 6.69 -4.35
CA LYS A 77 -3.61 8.05 -4.76
C LYS A 77 -4.72 8.60 -3.89
N VAL A 78 -4.42 9.66 -3.16
CA VAL A 78 -5.32 10.37 -2.25
C VAL A 78 -5.83 11.61 -2.98
N LEU A 79 -7.09 11.59 -3.41
CA LEU A 79 -7.77 12.74 -3.97
C LEU A 79 -8.80 13.27 -2.95
N PRO A 80 -9.27 14.52 -3.08
CA PRO A 80 -10.21 15.12 -2.13
C PRO A 80 -11.48 14.28 -1.90
N ASP A 81 -11.97 13.63 -2.96
CA ASP A 81 -13.24 12.87 -2.94
C ASP A 81 -13.08 11.38 -3.27
N ASP A 82 -11.90 10.94 -3.73
CA ASP A 82 -11.71 9.56 -4.17
C ASP A 82 -10.28 9.07 -3.90
N ASN A 83 -10.14 8.12 -2.97
CA ASN A 83 -8.86 7.48 -2.71
C ASN A 83 -8.86 6.10 -3.35
N PHE A 84 -7.82 5.79 -4.11
CA PHE A 84 -7.71 4.48 -4.74
C PHE A 84 -6.29 3.97 -4.79
N ILE A 85 -6.17 2.65 -4.83
CA ILE A 85 -4.87 1.98 -4.94
C ILE A 85 -4.43 2.01 -6.40
N ILE A 86 -3.23 2.51 -6.65
CA ILE A 86 -2.60 2.50 -7.97
C ILE A 86 -1.94 1.15 -8.22
N THR A 87 -1.09 0.73 -7.29
CA THR A 87 -0.33 -0.53 -7.34
C THR A 87 0.11 -0.94 -5.93
N ALA A 88 0.47 -2.21 -5.75
CA ALA A 88 1.16 -2.70 -4.57
C ALA A 88 2.17 -3.77 -4.98
N TYR A 89 3.30 -3.82 -4.28
CA TYR A 89 4.38 -4.74 -4.56
C TYR A 89 5.25 -4.95 -3.31
N ASP A 90 5.91 -6.10 -3.24
CA ASP A 90 6.90 -6.36 -2.19
C ASP A 90 8.25 -5.73 -2.56
N THR A 91 8.92 -5.12 -1.59
CA THR A 91 10.24 -4.50 -1.74
C THR A 91 11.06 -4.70 -0.47
N ASP A 92 12.36 -4.89 -0.62
CA ASP A 92 13.30 -4.94 0.51
C ASP A 92 13.78 -3.54 0.93
N THR A 93 13.42 -2.51 0.14
CA THR A 93 13.84 -1.13 0.37
C THR A 93 12.65 -0.18 0.47
N VAL A 94 12.75 0.77 1.40
CA VAL A 94 11.78 1.85 1.58
C VAL A 94 12.21 3.05 0.74
N LYS A 95 11.31 3.57 -0.11
CA LYS A 95 11.63 4.76 -0.93
C LYS A 95 11.87 6.00 -0.06
N LYS A 96 12.73 6.89 -0.54
CA LYS A 96 12.95 8.21 0.06
C LYS A 96 11.76 9.13 -0.26
N GLY A 97 11.28 9.84 0.75
CA GLY A 97 10.21 10.83 0.63
C GLY A 97 9.87 11.49 1.95
N VAL A 98 8.74 12.20 2.00
CA VAL A 98 8.28 12.85 3.23
C VAL A 98 7.57 11.82 4.09
N ILE A 99 8.15 11.46 5.23
CA ILE A 99 7.53 10.54 6.17
C ILE A 99 6.33 11.27 6.80
N LEU A 100 5.12 10.83 6.46
CA LEU A 100 3.89 11.35 7.05
C LEU A 100 3.61 10.68 8.39
N TRP A 101 3.94 9.40 8.50
CA TRP A 101 3.68 8.61 9.68
C TRP A 101 4.65 7.44 9.75
N GLU A 102 5.08 7.09 10.96
CA GLU A 102 5.92 5.94 11.24
C GLU A 102 5.48 5.35 12.58
N LYS A 103 5.29 4.04 12.60
CA LYS A 103 5.01 3.27 13.80
C LYS A 103 6.29 3.20 14.63
N LYS A 104 6.24 3.78 15.82
CA LYS A 104 7.33 3.76 16.80
C LYS A 104 7.26 2.51 17.69
#